data_AF-X1IBV0-F1
#
_entry.id   AF-X1IBV0-F1
#
_cell.length_a   1.000
_cell.length_b   1.000
_cell.length_c   1.000
_cell.angle_alpha   90.00
_cell.angle_beta   90.00
_cell.angle_gamma   90.00
#
_symmetry.space_group_name_H-M   'P 1'
#
loop_
_entity.id
_entity.type
_entity.pdbx_description
1 polymer ?
#
loop_
_entity_poly.entity_id
_entity_poly.type
_entity_poly.pdbx_seq_one_letter_code
_entity_poly.pdbx_strand_id
1 'polypeptide(L)'
;VGGITDFGVKVIEEANNLGIVVDVSHLNDPGFWDAMQFTKAPVVASHSNCRALQNHPRCLTDDQIKAVIDNGGVIGMNTASIFVDDENPDLERLLNHLDHIVELGGINNVGLGFDFFHYMLKYLDAESLAKLPSCSLLKGLEGDEEVPNVTEALILGMEGAEPLGNDIELLRIFYILGLRMLTLTHVRRNYVADGAHFFTQKEGKVGGITDFGVKVIEEANNLGIVVDVSHLNDPGFWDAMQFTKAP
;
A
#
# COMPACT_ATOMS: atom_id res chain seq x y z
N VAL A 1 26.20 23.22 0.41
CA VAL A 1 25.13 22.63 1.25
C VAL A 1 25.79 21.57 2.11
N GLY A 2 25.58 21.58 3.42
CA GLY A 2 26.18 20.59 4.34
C GLY A 2 25.22 19.44 4.62
N GLY A 3 25.78 18.28 4.97
CA GLY A 3 25.04 17.11 5.45
C GLY A 3 24.97 17.08 6.99
N ILE A 4 25.07 15.89 7.58
CA ILE A 4 24.98 15.70 9.03
C ILE A 4 26.27 16.16 9.70
N THR A 5 26.13 16.89 10.81
CA THR A 5 27.27 17.38 11.60
C THR A 5 27.89 16.27 12.45
N ASP A 6 29.13 16.43 12.91
CA ASP A 6 29.79 15.50 13.84
C ASP A 6 28.95 15.19 15.10
N PHE A 7 28.18 16.17 15.58
CA PHE A 7 27.26 15.95 16.69
C PHE A 7 26.03 15.14 16.26
N GLY A 8 25.48 15.41 15.08
CA GLY A 8 24.36 14.65 14.52
C GLY A 8 24.69 13.17 14.28
N VAL A 9 25.93 12.85 13.90
CA VAL A 9 26.39 11.46 13.82
C VAL A 9 26.28 10.77 15.19
N LYS A 10 26.71 11.42 16.26
CA LYS A 10 26.57 10.89 17.63
C LYS A 10 25.11 10.69 18.03
N VAL A 11 24.20 11.55 17.55
CA VAL A 11 22.76 11.41 17.77
C VAL A 11 22.21 10.17 17.07
N ILE A 12 22.62 9.91 15.82
CA ILE A 12 22.22 8.70 15.08
C ILE A 12 22.71 7.45 15.80
N GLU A 13 23.99 7.42 16.20
CA GLU A 13 24.57 6.28 16.91
C GLU A 13 23.83 5.98 18.22
N GLU A 14 23.52 7.02 18.99
CA GLU A 14 22.78 6.85 20.24
C GLU A 14 21.32 6.47 20.01
N ALA A 15 20.67 7.02 18.98
CA ALA A 15 19.33 6.60 18.57
C ALA A 15 19.30 5.09 18.26
N ASN A 16 20.27 4.59 17.50
CA ASN A 16 20.39 3.14 17.24
C ASN A 16 20.63 2.33 18.51
N ASN A 17 21.48 2.79 19.44
CA ASN A 17 21.72 2.10 20.71
C ASN A 17 20.45 2.00 21.57
N LEU A 18 19.58 2.99 21.50
CA LEU A 18 18.33 3.07 22.25
C LEU A 18 17.14 2.40 21.54
N GLY A 19 17.31 1.94 20.30
CA GLY A 19 16.22 1.44 19.47
C GLY A 19 15.24 2.53 19.00
N ILE A 20 15.71 3.77 18.90
CA ILE A 20 14.98 4.89 18.31
C ILE A 20 15.21 4.86 16.80
N VAL A 21 14.11 4.87 16.05
CA VAL A 21 14.14 4.90 14.58
C VAL A 21 14.60 6.28 14.11
N VAL A 22 15.49 6.29 13.12
CA VAL A 22 15.93 7.52 12.45
C VAL A 22 14.96 7.82 11.31
N ASP A 23 14.27 8.96 11.40
CA ASP A 23 13.46 9.47 10.29
C ASP A 23 14.31 10.35 9.36
N VAL A 24 14.25 10.08 8.07
CA VAL A 24 15.01 10.78 7.03
C VAL A 24 14.14 11.77 6.24
N SER A 25 12.84 11.87 6.53
CA SER A 25 11.99 12.94 6.01
C SER A 25 12.57 14.31 6.37
N HIS A 26 12.48 15.28 5.46
CA HIS A 26 13.04 16.64 5.58
C HIS A 26 14.56 16.77 5.55
N LEU A 27 15.35 15.69 5.64
CA LEU A 27 16.78 15.78 5.38
C LEU A 27 17.01 16.24 3.94
N ASN A 28 18.04 17.08 3.75
CA ASN A 28 18.53 17.38 2.41
C ASN A 28 19.28 16.17 1.84
N ASP A 29 19.56 16.16 0.54
CA ASP A 29 20.20 15.01 -0.11
C ASP A 29 21.54 14.60 0.54
N PRO A 30 22.49 15.52 0.84
CA PRO A 30 23.70 15.14 1.56
C PRO A 30 23.43 14.53 2.95
N GLY A 31 22.51 15.13 3.71
CA GLY A 31 22.15 14.66 5.05
C GLY A 31 21.47 13.30 5.03
N PHE A 32 20.66 13.01 4.01
CA PHE A 32 20.10 11.68 3.78
C PHE A 32 21.23 10.65 3.62
N TRP A 33 22.20 10.91 2.74
CA TRP A 33 23.28 9.96 2.49
C TRP A 33 24.20 9.78 3.71
N ASP A 34 24.45 10.85 4.47
CA ASP A 34 25.15 10.74 5.74
C ASP A 34 24.34 9.90 6.75
N ALA A 35 23.01 10.10 6.84
CA ALA A 35 22.17 9.28 7.71
C ALA A 35 22.25 7.79 7.35
N MET A 36 22.16 7.47 6.06
CA MET A 36 22.28 6.10 5.55
C MET A 36 23.66 5.49 5.81
N GLN A 37 24.71 6.31 5.80
CA GLN A 37 26.07 5.87 6.11
C GLN A 37 26.25 5.50 7.59
N PHE A 38 25.67 6.27 8.50
CA PHE A 38 25.92 6.12 9.94
C PHE A 38 24.87 5.28 10.69
N THR A 39 23.66 5.16 10.15
CA THR A 39 22.62 4.31 10.75
C THR A 39 22.99 2.82 10.65
N LYS A 40 22.74 2.09 11.73
CA LYS A 40 22.92 0.63 11.83
C LYS A 40 21.59 -0.13 11.90
N ALA A 41 20.48 0.61 11.88
CA ALA A 41 19.13 0.08 11.91
C ALA A 41 18.34 0.60 10.69
N PRO A 42 17.23 -0.05 10.34
CA PRO A 42 16.30 0.45 9.34
C PRO A 42 15.88 1.91 9.62
N VAL A 43 15.94 2.75 8.59
CA VAL A 43 15.40 4.12 8.63
C VAL A 43 13.93 4.13 8.26
N VAL A 44 13.28 5.25 8.55
CA VAL A 44 11.94 5.55 8.04
C VAL A 44 12.00 6.86 7.28
N ALA A 45 11.38 6.94 6.11
CA ALA A 45 10.98 8.21 5.51
C ALA A 45 9.48 8.36 5.81
N SER A 46 9.13 8.88 6.98
CA SER A 46 7.77 8.79 7.53
C SER A 46 6.69 9.40 6.64
N HIS A 47 7.03 10.39 5.83
CA HIS A 47 6.09 11.11 4.94
C HIS A 47 6.84 11.74 3.77
N SER A 48 7.15 10.95 2.75
CA SER A 48 7.85 11.41 1.53
C SER A 48 7.38 10.65 0.29
N ASN A 49 7.38 11.33 -0.87
CA ASN A 49 6.94 10.79 -2.15
C ASN A 49 8.10 10.67 -3.16
N CYS A 50 7.80 10.29 -4.41
CA CYS A 50 8.79 10.02 -5.46
C CYS A 50 9.13 11.26 -6.28
N ARG A 51 10.42 11.64 -6.32
CA ARG A 51 10.91 12.82 -7.04
C ARG A 51 10.83 12.66 -8.56
N ALA A 52 10.84 11.41 -9.05
CA ALA A 52 10.65 11.11 -10.46
C ALA A 52 9.26 11.51 -10.99
N LEU A 53 8.25 11.50 -10.12
CA LEU A 53 6.87 11.86 -10.47
C LEU A 53 6.52 13.30 -10.11
N GLN A 54 7.07 13.80 -9.00
CA GLN A 54 6.93 15.20 -8.59
C GLN A 54 8.29 15.77 -8.21
N ASN A 55 8.82 16.68 -9.05
CA ASN A 55 10.17 17.23 -8.92
C ASN A 55 10.27 18.27 -7.80
N HIS A 56 10.10 17.81 -6.56
CA HIS A 56 10.14 18.62 -5.35
C HIS A 56 11.32 18.18 -4.46
N PRO A 57 12.10 19.10 -3.86
CA PRO A 57 13.24 18.77 -3.00
C PRO A 57 12.90 17.92 -1.76
N ARG A 58 11.62 17.87 -1.37
CA ARG A 58 11.13 16.98 -0.29
C ARG A 58 10.88 15.55 -0.74
N CYS A 59 10.69 15.30 -2.03
CA CYS A 59 10.50 13.95 -2.54
C CYS A 59 11.86 13.23 -2.65
N LEU A 60 11.87 11.89 -2.54
CA LEU A 60 13.07 11.06 -2.63
C LEU A 60 13.43 10.76 -4.09
N THR A 61 14.71 10.77 -4.44
CA THR A 61 15.17 10.22 -5.73
C THR A 61 15.04 8.70 -5.74
N ASP A 62 15.05 8.09 -6.93
CA ASP A 62 15.04 6.62 -7.06
C ASP A 62 16.22 5.96 -6.33
N ASP A 63 17.39 6.60 -6.33
CA ASP A 63 18.56 6.09 -5.59
C ASP A 63 18.35 6.16 -4.07
N GLN A 64 17.70 7.22 -3.57
CA GLN A 64 17.33 7.31 -2.16
C GLN A 64 16.26 6.27 -1.79
N ILE A 65 15.26 6.05 -2.66
CA ILE A 65 14.23 5.01 -2.47
C ILE A 65 14.88 3.63 -2.37
N LYS A 66 15.76 3.28 -3.32
CA LYS A 66 16.51 2.01 -3.30
C LYS A 66 17.36 1.87 -2.03
N ALA A 67 18.02 2.94 -1.60
CA ALA A 67 18.81 2.91 -0.36
C ALA A 67 17.94 2.63 0.88
N VAL A 68 16.73 3.19 0.96
CA VAL A 68 15.77 2.86 2.03
C VAL A 68 15.32 1.39 1.93
N ILE A 69 15.03 0.90 0.73
CA ILE A 69 14.63 -0.50 0.49
C ILE A 69 15.74 -1.47 0.93
N ASP A 70 16.97 -1.26 0.47
CA ASP A 70 18.14 -2.09 0.77
C ASP A 70 18.49 -2.09 2.27
N ASN A 71 18.19 -0.99 2.96
CA ASN A 71 18.34 -0.85 4.40
C ASN A 71 17.21 -1.55 5.20
N GLY A 72 16.17 -2.04 4.53
CA GLY A 72 14.98 -2.62 5.15
C GLY A 72 14.06 -1.58 5.80
N GLY A 73 14.18 -0.32 5.40
CA GLY A 73 13.40 0.81 5.92
C GLY A 73 12.00 0.91 5.32
N VAL A 74 11.23 1.91 5.75
CA VAL A 74 9.85 2.15 5.28
C VAL A 74 9.67 3.58 4.78
N ILE A 75 8.94 3.75 3.69
CA ILE A 75 8.56 5.02 3.09
C ILE A 75 7.05 5.23 3.27
N GLY A 76 6.67 6.21 4.08
CA GLY A 76 5.28 6.61 4.27
C GLY A 76 4.83 7.58 3.18
N MET A 77 3.72 7.28 2.52
CA MET A 77 3.17 8.14 1.46
C MET A 77 2.54 9.42 2.04
N ASN A 78 2.98 10.58 1.54
CA ASN A 78 2.55 11.90 1.99
C ASN A 78 1.40 12.45 1.11
N THR A 79 0.36 13.02 1.74
CA THR A 79 -0.83 13.56 1.05
C THR A 79 -0.82 15.08 0.88
N ALA A 80 0.24 15.77 1.28
CA ALA A 80 0.42 17.18 0.95
C ALA A 80 0.48 17.34 -0.57
N SER A 81 -0.46 18.11 -1.13
CA SER A 81 -0.70 18.18 -2.58
C SER A 81 0.57 18.55 -3.37
N ILE A 82 1.38 19.46 -2.83
CA ILE A 82 2.64 19.91 -3.42
C ILE A 82 3.70 18.80 -3.57
N PHE A 83 3.58 17.68 -2.84
CA PHE A 83 4.47 16.53 -2.96
C PHE A 83 3.88 15.41 -3.82
N VAL A 84 2.63 15.54 -4.25
CA VAL A 84 1.94 14.57 -5.09
C VAL A 84 1.98 15.01 -6.54
N ASP A 85 1.49 16.22 -6.84
CA ASP A 85 1.51 16.77 -8.20
C ASP A 85 1.16 18.26 -8.19
N ASP A 86 1.74 19.03 -9.11
CA ASP A 86 1.44 20.46 -9.23
C ASP A 86 0.08 20.73 -9.90
N GLU A 87 -0.36 19.85 -10.81
CA GLU A 87 -1.56 20.05 -11.63
C GLU A 87 -2.75 19.24 -11.11
N ASN A 88 -2.56 17.93 -10.87
CA ASN A 88 -3.62 17.01 -10.49
C ASN A 88 -3.24 16.18 -9.25
N PRO A 89 -3.16 16.80 -8.06
CA PRO A 89 -2.89 16.11 -6.82
C PRO A 89 -4.18 15.41 -6.34
N ASP A 90 -4.42 14.20 -6.84
CA ASP A 90 -5.52 13.33 -6.43
C ASP A 90 -5.04 11.95 -5.92
N LEU A 91 -5.99 11.10 -5.53
CA LEU A 91 -5.70 9.77 -5.00
C LEU A 91 -5.05 8.85 -6.03
N GLU A 92 -5.47 8.92 -7.30
CA GLU A 92 -4.85 8.14 -8.38
C GLU A 92 -3.37 8.53 -8.54
N ARG A 93 -3.08 9.82 -8.48
CA ARG A 93 -1.72 10.33 -8.55
C ARG A 93 -0.88 9.94 -7.35
N LEU A 94 -1.46 9.89 -6.15
CA LEU A 94 -0.79 9.32 -4.97
C LEU A 94 -0.46 7.83 -5.17
N LEU A 95 -1.40 7.04 -5.71
CA LEU A 95 -1.18 5.62 -5.99
C LEU A 95 -0.13 5.39 -7.08
N ASN A 96 0.02 6.31 -8.04
CA ASN A 96 1.14 6.25 -8.98
C ASN A 96 2.50 6.36 -8.25
N HIS A 97 2.60 7.10 -7.13
CA HIS A 97 3.80 7.08 -6.30
C HIS A 97 4.01 5.74 -5.58
N LEU A 98 2.94 5.09 -5.12
CA LEU A 98 3.01 3.72 -4.57
C LEU A 98 3.57 2.77 -5.62
N ASP A 99 2.96 2.75 -6.81
CA ASP A 99 3.35 1.87 -7.91
C ASP A 99 4.82 2.08 -8.28
N HIS A 100 5.28 3.33 -8.35
CA HIS A 100 6.70 3.64 -8.62
C HIS A 100 7.64 3.05 -7.56
N ILE A 101 7.30 3.10 -6.27
CA ILE A 101 8.12 2.48 -5.21
C ILE A 101 8.10 0.95 -5.33
N VAL A 102 6.95 0.37 -5.65
CA VAL A 102 6.78 -1.08 -5.86
C VAL A 102 7.59 -1.55 -7.06
N GLU A 103 7.61 -0.80 -8.17
CA GLU A 103 8.43 -1.07 -9.36
C GLU A 103 9.93 -1.04 -9.06
N LEU A 104 10.36 -0.23 -8.09
CA LEU A 104 11.73 -0.22 -7.59
C LEU A 104 12.05 -1.37 -6.63
N GLY A 105 11.09 -2.27 -6.37
CA GLY A 105 11.22 -3.46 -5.51
C GLY A 105 10.72 -3.27 -4.08
N GLY A 106 10.08 -2.15 -3.77
CA GLY A 106 9.75 -1.73 -2.42
C GLY A 106 8.40 -2.20 -1.87
N ILE A 107 7.80 -3.30 -2.35
CA ILE A 107 6.45 -3.72 -1.92
C ILE A 107 6.32 -3.92 -0.39
N ASN A 108 7.40 -4.34 0.27
CA ASN A 108 7.44 -4.51 1.73
C ASN A 108 7.95 -3.28 2.49
N ASN A 109 8.19 -2.17 1.77
CA ASN A 109 8.85 -0.98 2.27
C ASN A 109 7.96 0.27 2.16
N VAL A 110 6.68 0.12 1.79
CA VAL A 110 5.73 1.25 1.74
C VAL A 110 4.79 1.23 2.94
N GLY A 111 4.49 2.42 3.46
CA GLY A 111 3.56 2.65 4.55
C GLY A 111 2.66 3.86 4.31
N LEU A 112 1.76 4.11 5.25
CA LEU A 112 0.84 5.25 5.23
C LEU A 112 1.41 6.38 6.11
N GLY A 113 1.76 7.49 5.48
CA GLY A 113 2.48 8.61 6.08
C GLY A 113 1.83 9.95 5.76
N PHE A 114 0.52 10.05 5.96
CA PHE A 114 -0.30 11.04 5.26
C PHE A 114 -0.01 12.50 5.61
N ASP A 115 0.62 12.76 6.75
CA ASP A 115 1.01 14.10 7.18
C ASP A 115 -0.22 15.04 7.26
N PHE A 116 -1.25 14.67 8.03
CA PHE A 116 -2.47 15.46 8.25
C PHE A 116 -2.18 16.77 9.03
N PHE A 117 -1.43 17.67 8.40
CA PHE A 117 -0.88 18.88 9.01
C PHE A 117 -1.96 19.94 9.31
N HIS A 118 -3.16 19.82 8.74
CA HIS A 118 -4.28 20.74 9.02
C HIS A 118 -4.58 20.83 10.52
N TYR A 119 -4.42 19.72 11.25
CA TYR A 119 -4.57 19.69 12.70
C TYR A 119 -3.58 20.60 13.44
N MET A 120 -2.40 20.84 12.88
CA MET A 120 -1.42 21.77 13.45
C MET A 120 -1.74 23.23 13.12
N LEU A 121 -2.32 23.49 11.94
CA LEU A 121 -2.63 24.85 11.49
C LEU A 121 -3.53 25.61 12.47
N LYS A 122 -4.42 24.90 13.19
CA LYS A 122 -5.31 25.51 14.20
C LYS A 122 -4.57 26.12 15.41
N TYR A 123 -3.30 25.77 15.61
CA TYR A 123 -2.45 26.29 16.69
C TYR A 123 -1.53 27.43 16.24
N LEU A 124 -1.55 27.79 14.95
CA LEU A 124 -0.75 28.88 14.42
C LEU A 124 -1.51 30.21 14.47
N ASP A 125 -0.78 31.29 14.72
CA ASP A 125 -1.32 32.63 14.56
C ASP A 125 -1.46 33.01 13.08
N ALA A 126 -2.22 34.07 12.81
CA ALA A 126 -2.46 34.53 11.44
C ALA A 126 -1.17 34.92 10.70
N GLU A 127 -0.16 35.42 11.42
CA GLU A 127 1.12 35.80 10.83
C GLU A 127 1.92 34.57 10.37
N SER A 128 1.92 33.51 11.17
CA SER A 128 2.56 32.23 10.85
C SER A 128 1.85 31.53 9.71
N LEU A 129 0.51 31.52 9.71
CA LEU A 129 -0.29 30.97 8.61
C LEU A 129 -0.01 31.68 7.28
N ALA A 130 0.13 33.01 7.30
CA ALA A 130 0.41 33.78 6.08
C ALA A 130 1.80 33.52 5.46
N LYS A 131 2.73 32.92 6.22
CA LYS A 131 4.08 32.55 5.76
C LYS A 131 4.15 31.13 5.21
N LEU A 132 3.11 30.31 5.42
CA LEU A 132 3.11 28.94 4.92
C LEU A 132 2.88 28.93 3.40
N PRO A 133 3.55 28.03 2.67
CA PRO A 133 3.22 27.80 1.27
C PRO A 133 1.76 27.37 1.17
N SER A 134 1.09 27.80 0.11
CA SER A 134 -0.26 27.32 -0.21
C SER A 134 -0.19 25.83 -0.52
N CYS A 135 -0.52 25.01 0.47
CA CYS A 135 -0.53 23.57 0.39
C CYS A 135 -1.85 23.07 0.97
N SER A 136 -2.52 22.18 0.23
CA SER A 136 -3.70 21.48 0.72
C SER A 136 -3.35 20.01 0.94
N LEU A 137 -4.23 19.29 1.62
CA LEU A 137 -4.24 17.83 1.56
C LEU A 137 -4.97 17.41 0.27
N LEU A 138 -4.78 16.16 -0.13
CA LEU A 138 -5.49 15.57 -1.27
C LEU A 138 -6.99 15.57 -1.01
N LYS A 139 -7.77 15.80 -2.06
CA LYS A 139 -9.22 15.70 -1.99
C LYS A 139 -9.62 14.25 -1.74
N GLY A 140 -10.44 13.99 -0.72
CA GLY A 140 -10.78 12.65 -0.26
C GLY A 140 -9.71 12.01 0.64
N LEU A 141 -8.75 12.79 1.16
CA LEU A 141 -7.78 12.44 2.21
C LEU A 141 -7.41 13.68 3.03
N GLU A 142 -8.39 14.52 3.35
CA GLU A 142 -8.19 15.74 4.13
C GLU A 142 -8.01 15.47 5.64
N GLY A 143 -8.44 14.31 6.13
CA GLY A 143 -8.28 13.87 7.50
C GLY A 143 -8.20 12.35 7.65
N ASP A 144 -8.10 11.91 8.90
CA ASP A 144 -8.06 10.49 9.26
C ASP A 144 -9.38 9.76 8.99
N GLU A 145 -10.48 10.49 8.86
CA GLU A 145 -11.81 9.96 8.55
C GLU A 145 -11.93 9.45 7.10
N GLU A 146 -11.12 9.95 6.16
CA GLU A 146 -11.10 9.51 4.77
C GLU A 146 -10.06 8.41 4.47
N VAL A 147 -9.29 7.94 5.45
CA VAL A 147 -8.32 6.84 5.27
C VAL A 147 -8.93 5.58 4.61
N PRO A 148 -10.22 5.21 4.84
CA PRO A 148 -10.87 4.14 4.10
C PRO A 148 -10.83 4.30 2.57
N ASN A 149 -10.81 5.53 2.03
CA ASN A 149 -10.71 5.78 0.58
C ASN A 149 -9.40 5.22 0.00
N VAL A 150 -8.29 5.27 0.75
CA VAL A 150 -7.04 4.62 0.34
C VAL A 150 -7.21 3.11 0.30
N THR A 151 -7.87 2.54 1.30
CA THR A 151 -8.07 1.09 1.38
C THR A 151 -8.95 0.59 0.23
N GLU A 152 -10.03 1.31 -0.08
CA GLU A 152 -10.89 1.01 -1.24
C GLU A 152 -10.12 1.10 -2.56
N ALA A 153 -9.25 2.11 -2.71
CA ALA A 153 -8.46 2.27 -3.92
C ALA A 153 -7.31 1.25 -4.03
N LEU A 154 -6.79 0.74 -2.91
CA LEU A 154 -5.80 -0.34 -2.88
C LEU A 154 -6.40 -1.73 -3.11
N ILE A 155 -7.65 -1.94 -2.69
CA ILE A 155 -8.31 -3.24 -2.71
C ILE A 155 -9.46 -3.21 -3.72
N LEU A 156 -9.13 -3.34 -5.00
CA LEU A 156 -10.15 -3.67 -5.99
C LEU A 156 -10.58 -5.13 -5.77
N GLY A 157 -11.83 -5.31 -5.36
CA GLY A 157 -12.47 -6.60 -5.13
C GLY A 157 -13.34 -7.05 -6.31
N MET A 158 -13.37 -8.35 -6.59
CA MET A 158 -14.34 -9.00 -7.48
C MET A 158 -15.16 -10.01 -6.68
N GLU A 159 -16.44 -9.71 -6.50
CA GLU A 159 -17.39 -10.55 -5.78
C GLU A 159 -17.93 -11.65 -6.72
N GLY A 160 -17.29 -12.82 -6.67
CA GLY A 160 -17.62 -13.98 -7.49
C GLY A 160 -16.72 -14.11 -8.72
N ALA A 161 -16.13 -15.29 -8.89
CA ALA A 161 -15.22 -15.60 -10.00
C ALA A 161 -15.91 -15.88 -11.35
N GLU A 162 -17.21 -15.60 -11.47
CA GLU A 162 -18.01 -15.78 -12.68
C GLU A 162 -17.38 -15.15 -13.94
N PRO A 163 -16.78 -13.94 -13.88
CA PRO A 163 -16.12 -13.34 -15.04
C PRO A 163 -14.93 -14.15 -15.60
N LEU A 164 -14.30 -15.02 -14.80
CA LEU A 164 -13.22 -15.89 -15.26
C LEU A 164 -13.74 -16.99 -16.21
N GLY A 165 -15.03 -17.34 -16.15
CA GLY A 165 -15.55 -18.53 -16.81
C GLY A 165 -14.72 -19.75 -16.42
N ASN A 166 -14.12 -20.42 -17.40
CA ASN A 166 -13.19 -21.54 -17.20
C ASN A 166 -11.76 -21.24 -17.72
N ASP A 167 -11.41 -19.97 -17.87
CA ASP A 167 -10.11 -19.52 -18.38
C ASP A 167 -9.30 -18.85 -17.26
N ILE A 168 -8.20 -19.50 -16.87
CA ILE A 168 -7.34 -19.01 -15.79
C ILE A 168 -6.56 -17.76 -16.19
N GLU A 169 -6.31 -17.54 -17.49
CA GLU A 169 -5.52 -16.39 -17.95
C GLU A 169 -6.24 -15.06 -17.71
N LEU A 170 -7.58 -15.08 -17.63
CA LEU A 170 -8.37 -13.90 -17.28
C LEU A 170 -8.05 -13.39 -15.86
N LEU A 171 -7.64 -14.26 -14.93
CA LEU A 171 -7.26 -13.83 -13.59
C LEU A 171 -6.03 -12.93 -13.62
N ARG A 172 -5.03 -13.25 -14.46
CA ARG A 172 -3.85 -12.40 -14.66
C ARG A 172 -4.21 -11.06 -15.30
N ILE A 173 -5.16 -11.07 -16.25
CA ILE A 173 -5.65 -9.82 -16.86
C ILE A 173 -6.34 -8.95 -15.81
N PHE A 174 -7.24 -9.51 -14.99
CA PHE A 174 -7.88 -8.75 -13.91
C PHE A 174 -6.89 -8.24 -12.87
N TYR A 175 -5.87 -9.03 -12.54
CA TYR A 175 -4.77 -8.59 -11.67
C TYR A 175 -4.05 -7.36 -12.24
N ILE A 176 -3.72 -7.38 -13.54
CA ILE A 176 -3.11 -6.23 -14.24
C ILE A 176 -4.04 -5.01 -14.22
N LEU A 177 -5.36 -5.23 -14.29
CA LEU A 177 -6.38 -4.19 -14.16
C LEU A 177 -6.63 -3.72 -12.71
N GLY A 178 -5.86 -4.23 -11.74
CA GLY A 178 -5.89 -3.77 -10.35
C GLY A 178 -6.56 -4.71 -9.36
N LEU A 179 -7.11 -5.86 -9.77
CA LEU A 179 -7.75 -6.81 -8.86
C LEU A 179 -6.77 -7.27 -7.78
N ARG A 180 -7.13 -7.10 -6.50
CA ARG A 180 -6.34 -7.53 -5.33
C ARG A 180 -7.12 -8.41 -4.36
N MET A 181 -8.45 -8.48 -4.47
CA MET A 181 -9.27 -9.40 -3.68
C MET A 181 -10.26 -10.13 -4.59
N LEU A 182 -10.34 -11.45 -4.48
CA LEU A 182 -11.25 -12.28 -5.27
C LEU A 182 -12.10 -13.16 -4.36
N THR A 183 -13.41 -12.94 -4.38
CA THR A 183 -14.37 -13.86 -3.79
C THR A 183 -14.61 -15.02 -4.76
N LEU A 184 -14.40 -16.26 -4.32
CA LEU A 184 -14.45 -17.42 -5.22
C LEU A 184 -15.84 -17.69 -5.81
N THR A 185 -16.89 -17.41 -5.05
CA THR A 185 -18.30 -17.57 -5.44
C THR A 185 -19.11 -16.41 -4.90
N HIS A 186 -20.29 -16.18 -5.46
CA HIS A 186 -21.37 -15.54 -4.71
C HIS A 186 -22.30 -16.65 -4.15
N VAL A 187 -23.62 -16.50 -4.29
CA VAL A 187 -24.64 -17.41 -3.70
C VAL A 187 -24.87 -18.69 -4.53
N ARG A 188 -24.27 -18.81 -5.72
CA ARG A 188 -24.50 -19.95 -6.64
C ARG A 188 -23.21 -20.65 -6.98
N ARG A 189 -23.35 -21.87 -7.52
CA ARG A 189 -22.24 -22.58 -8.14
C ARG A 189 -21.74 -21.83 -9.38
N ASN A 190 -20.43 -21.66 -9.49
CA ASN A 190 -19.74 -21.25 -10.72
C ASN A 190 -18.67 -22.31 -11.09
N TYR A 191 -17.77 -21.99 -12.03
CA TYR A 191 -16.70 -22.93 -12.43
C TYR A 191 -15.67 -23.18 -11.32
N VAL A 192 -15.56 -22.27 -10.35
CA VAL A 192 -14.58 -22.30 -9.27
C VAL A 192 -15.08 -23.12 -8.08
N ALA A 193 -16.30 -22.87 -7.59
CA ALA A 193 -16.83 -23.57 -6.42
C ALA A 193 -18.36 -23.49 -6.28
N ASP A 194 -18.88 -24.10 -5.20
CA ASP A 194 -20.26 -23.99 -4.74
C ASP A 194 -20.41 -22.88 -3.68
N GLY A 195 -21.32 -21.94 -3.94
CA GLY A 195 -21.66 -20.87 -3.00
C GLY A 195 -22.65 -21.27 -1.90
N ALA A 196 -22.67 -20.52 -0.81
CA ALA A 196 -23.62 -20.67 0.28
C ALA A 196 -25.03 -20.16 -0.11
N HIS A 197 -26.06 -20.87 0.33
CA HIS A 197 -27.45 -20.50 0.08
C HIS A 197 -28.00 -19.55 1.16
N PHE A 198 -28.81 -18.55 0.78
CA PHE A 198 -29.52 -17.70 1.76
C PHE A 198 -30.57 -18.43 2.61
N PHE A 199 -31.12 -19.52 2.09
CA PHE A 199 -32.17 -20.30 2.73
C PHE A 199 -31.84 -21.78 2.66
N THR A 200 -32.33 -22.57 3.61
CA THR A 200 -32.24 -24.04 3.52
C THR A 200 -32.92 -24.53 2.24
N GLN A 201 -32.18 -25.23 1.38
CA GLN A 201 -32.71 -25.81 0.14
C GLN A 201 -32.57 -27.33 0.16
N LYS A 202 -33.44 -28.04 -0.57
CA LYS A 202 -33.23 -29.47 -0.84
C LYS A 202 -32.22 -29.60 -1.97
N GLU A 203 -31.03 -30.09 -1.65
CA GLU A 203 -29.96 -30.29 -2.61
C GLU A 203 -29.54 -31.77 -2.68
N GLY A 204 -28.93 -32.14 -3.80
CA GLY A 204 -28.41 -33.48 -4.04
C GLY A 204 -27.05 -33.68 -3.36
N LYS A 205 -26.05 -34.11 -4.13
CA LYS A 205 -24.67 -34.16 -3.63
C LYS A 205 -24.11 -32.74 -3.55
N VAL A 206 -23.77 -32.30 -2.35
CA VAL A 206 -23.07 -31.03 -2.09
C VAL A 206 -21.62 -31.15 -2.55
N GLY A 207 -21.13 -30.17 -3.30
CA GLY A 207 -19.71 -30.02 -3.65
C GLY A 207 -19.05 -28.87 -2.86
N GLY A 208 -17.78 -28.62 -3.14
CA GLY A 208 -16.98 -27.54 -2.57
C GLY A 208 -16.20 -26.82 -3.66
N ILE A 209 -14.88 -26.72 -3.50
CA ILE A 209 -13.99 -26.18 -4.54
C ILE A 209 -13.85 -27.21 -5.68
N THR A 210 -13.85 -26.76 -6.94
CA THR A 210 -13.61 -27.63 -8.11
C THR A 210 -12.12 -27.78 -8.42
N ASP A 211 -11.75 -28.73 -9.29
CA ASP A 211 -10.37 -28.84 -9.81
C ASP A 211 -9.89 -27.55 -10.50
N PHE A 212 -10.80 -26.79 -11.12
CA PHE A 212 -10.48 -25.48 -11.69
C PHE A 212 -10.32 -24.43 -10.58
N GLY A 213 -11.18 -24.47 -9.56
CA GLY A 213 -11.09 -23.56 -8.42
C GLY A 213 -9.80 -23.72 -7.62
N VAL A 214 -9.26 -24.93 -7.49
CA VAL A 214 -7.93 -25.14 -6.90
C VAL A 214 -6.86 -24.36 -7.67
N LYS A 215 -6.87 -24.40 -9.01
CA LYS A 215 -5.93 -23.64 -9.84
C LYS A 215 -6.10 -22.13 -9.67
N VAL A 216 -7.35 -21.66 -9.52
CA VAL A 216 -7.65 -20.24 -9.26
C VAL A 216 -7.05 -19.81 -7.92
N ILE A 217 -7.20 -20.60 -6.86
CA ILE A 217 -6.61 -20.31 -5.53
C ILE A 217 -5.09 -20.28 -5.60
N GLU A 218 -4.47 -21.28 -6.23
CA GLU A 218 -3.01 -21.34 -6.36
C GLU A 218 -2.46 -20.16 -7.15
N GLU A 219 -3.11 -19.79 -8.25
CA GLU A 219 -2.71 -18.64 -9.07
C GLU A 219 -2.95 -17.31 -8.35
N ALA A 220 -4.08 -17.16 -7.64
CA ALA A 220 -4.34 -16.00 -6.80
C ALA A 220 -3.24 -15.81 -5.74
N ASN A 221 -2.83 -16.89 -5.08
CA ASN A 221 -1.71 -16.84 -4.13
C ASN A 221 -0.38 -16.47 -4.79
N ASN A 222 -0.09 -16.99 -6.00
CA ASN A 222 1.12 -16.63 -6.74
C ASN A 222 1.14 -15.14 -7.12
N LEU A 223 -0.02 -14.56 -7.41
CA LEU A 223 -0.19 -13.15 -7.75
C LEU A 223 -0.30 -12.23 -6.52
N GLY A 224 -0.45 -12.78 -5.31
CA GLY A 224 -0.73 -11.99 -4.10
C GLY A 224 -2.16 -11.43 -4.04
N ILE A 225 -3.11 -12.05 -4.76
CA ILE A 225 -4.54 -11.75 -4.63
C ILE A 225 -5.07 -12.42 -3.37
N VAL A 226 -5.75 -11.64 -2.53
CA VAL A 226 -6.45 -12.13 -1.34
C VAL A 226 -7.66 -12.97 -1.78
N VAL A 227 -7.72 -14.21 -1.31
CA VAL A 227 -8.86 -15.10 -1.57
C VAL A 227 -9.92 -14.86 -0.50
N ASP A 228 -11.04 -14.27 -0.91
CA ASP A 228 -12.20 -14.08 -0.05
C ASP A 228 -13.11 -15.32 -0.08
N VAL A 229 -13.39 -15.84 1.13
CA VAL A 229 -14.15 -17.07 1.37
C VAL A 229 -15.56 -16.80 1.91
N SER A 230 -15.96 -15.54 2.02
CA SER A 230 -17.23 -15.07 2.63
C SER A 230 -18.49 -15.77 2.12
N HIS A 231 -18.52 -16.16 0.85
CA HIS A 231 -19.68 -16.73 0.17
C HIS A 231 -19.56 -18.22 -0.16
N LEU A 232 -18.50 -18.90 0.27
CA LEU A 232 -18.37 -20.35 0.08
C LEU A 232 -19.35 -21.11 0.97
N ASN A 233 -19.84 -22.24 0.47
CA ASN A 233 -20.51 -23.21 1.34
C ASN A 233 -19.50 -23.90 2.28
N ASP A 234 -20.00 -24.61 3.31
CA ASP A 234 -19.12 -25.21 4.33
C ASP A 234 -18.04 -26.13 3.74
N PRO A 235 -18.32 -27.04 2.79
CA PRO A 235 -17.25 -27.84 2.17
C PRO A 235 -16.23 -26.99 1.42
N GLY A 236 -16.70 -26.01 0.64
CA GLY A 236 -15.83 -25.11 -0.13
C GLY A 236 -14.89 -24.30 0.76
N PHE A 237 -15.36 -23.84 1.92
CA PHE A 237 -14.50 -23.16 2.89
C PHE A 237 -13.35 -24.07 3.36
N TRP A 238 -13.65 -25.30 3.76
CA TRP A 238 -12.63 -26.25 4.24
C TRP A 238 -11.69 -26.74 3.14
N ASP A 239 -12.16 -26.82 1.90
CA ASP A 239 -11.30 -27.08 0.74
C ASP A 239 -10.35 -25.89 0.52
N ALA A 240 -10.85 -24.65 0.51
CA ALA A 240 -10.03 -23.46 0.31
C ALA A 240 -8.90 -23.35 1.35
N MET A 241 -9.21 -23.65 2.62
CA MET A 241 -8.22 -23.66 3.71
C MET A 241 -7.07 -24.68 3.52
N GLN A 242 -7.25 -25.71 2.68
CA GLN A 242 -6.19 -26.67 2.38
C GLN A 242 -5.23 -26.17 1.29
N PHE A 243 -5.70 -25.30 0.39
CA PHE A 243 -4.94 -24.88 -0.79
C PHE A 243 -4.40 -23.46 -0.68
N THR A 244 -5.02 -22.60 0.13
CA THR A 244 -4.54 -21.24 0.39
C THR A 244 -3.24 -21.27 1.20
N LYS A 245 -2.20 -20.58 0.70
CA LYS A 245 -0.86 -20.47 1.32
C LYS A 245 -0.46 -19.04 1.69
N ALA A 246 -1.22 -18.05 1.22
CA ALA A 246 -1.05 -16.64 1.52
C ALA A 246 -2.03 -16.22 2.64
N PRO A 247 -1.73 -15.17 3.43
CA PRO A 247 -2.62 -14.66 4.48
C PRO A 247 -4.00 -14.24 3.95
#